data_AF-A0A1D6FJB7-F1
#
_entry.id   AF-A0A1D6FJB7-F1
#
_cell.length_a   1.000
_cell.length_b   1.000
_cell.length_c   1.000
_cell.angle_alpha   90.00
_cell.angle_beta   90.00
_cell.angle_gamma   90.00
#
_symmetry.space_group_name_H-M   'P 1'
#
loop_
_entity.id
_entity.type
_entity.pdbx_description
1 polymer ?
#
loop_
_entity_poly.entity_id
_entity_poly.type
_entity_poly.pdbx_seq_one_letter_code
_entity_poly.pdbx_strand_id
1 'polypeptide(L)'
;MVVVGGQEPGERKKQKLSEIHSDVEEAESLIWKMDLEARSLQPSIKAGLLAKLREYKSDLNNVKSELKRISAPNARQATREELLESGMADTLAVS
;
A
#
# COMPACT_ATOMS: atom_id res chain seq x y z
N MET A 1 -41.04 4.39 16.29
CA MET A 1 -40.29 4.73 15.08
C MET A 1 -38.84 4.30 15.30
N VAL A 2 -38.47 3.11 14.85
CA VAL A 2 -37.08 2.65 14.92
C VAL A 2 -36.39 3.26 13.70
N VAL A 3 -35.52 4.25 13.94
CA VAL A 3 -34.60 4.73 12.89
C VAL A 3 -33.64 3.57 12.63
N VAL A 4 -33.88 2.82 11.56
CA VAL A 4 -32.90 1.86 11.05
C VAL A 4 -31.73 2.72 10.56
N GLY A 5 -30.67 2.80 11.37
CA GLY A 5 -29.45 3.54 11.07
C GLY A 5 -28.73 2.92 9.88
N GLY A 6 -29.14 3.27 8.67
CA GLY A 6 -28.35 3.03 7.48
C GLY A 6 -27.18 4.00 7.47
N GLN A 7 -25.97 3.50 7.72
CA GLN A 7 -24.74 4.28 7.64
C GLN A 7 -24.64 4.98 6.28
N GLU A 8 -24.41 6.29 6.28
CA GLU A 8 -24.39 7.12 5.07
C GLU A 8 -23.31 6.61 4.10
N PRO A 9 -23.52 6.65 2.76
CA PRO A 9 -22.58 6.12 1.78
C PRO A 9 -21.14 6.64 1.94
N GLY A 10 -21.00 7.91 2.35
CA GLY A 10 -19.70 8.52 2.65
C GLY A 10 -18.99 7.93 3.87
N GLU A 11 -19.74 7.62 4.93
CA GLU A 11 -19.20 6.98 6.13
C GLU A 11 -18.76 5.54 5.86
N ARG A 12 -19.52 4.80 5.05
CA ARG A 12 -19.12 3.45 4.61
C ARG A 12 -17.84 3.48 3.80
N LYS A 13 -17.71 4.43 2.86
CA LYS A 13 -16.49 4.61 2.08
C LYS A 13 -15.29 4.91 2.98
N LYS A 14 -15.44 5.82 3.95
CA LYS A 14 -14.37 6.18 4.88
C LYS A 14 -13.92 5.00 5.73
N GLN A 15 -14.86 4.20 6.25
CA GLN A 15 -14.54 2.99 7.00
C GLN A 15 -13.77 1.98 6.15
N LYS A 16 -14.24 1.73 4.91
CA LYS A 16 -13.57 0.79 4.00
C LYS A 16 -12.16 1.24 3.64
N LEU A 17 -11.94 2.54 3.43
CA LEU A 17 -10.60 3.09 3.20
C LEU A 17 -9.67 2.89 4.39
N SER A 18 -10.19 3.03 5.62
CA SER A 18 -9.41 2.76 6.83
C SER A 18 -9.02 1.28 6.95
N GLU A 19 -9.94 0.36 6.66
CA GLU A 19 -9.65 -1.08 6.64
C GLU A 19 -8.55 -1.41 5.62
N ILE A 20 -8.70 -0.93 4.38
CA ILE A 20 -7.72 -1.17 3.31
C ILE A 20 -6.35 -0.60 3.68
N HIS A 21 -6.31 0.56 4.34
CA HIS A 21 -5.04 1.13 4.82
C HIS A 21 -4.36 0.20 5.82
N SER A 22 -5.09 -0.31 6.82
CA SER A 22 -4.54 -1.24 7.80
C SER A 22 -4.07 -2.55 7.16
N ASP A 23 -4.85 -3.10 6.22
CA ASP A 23 -4.48 -4.32 5.49
C ASP A 23 -3.19 -4.14 4.66
N VAL A 24 -3.02 -2.95 4.05
CA VAL A 24 -1.81 -2.59 3.30
C VAL A 24 -0.60 -2.52 4.23
N GLU A 25 -0.71 -1.88 5.40
CA GLU A 25 0.37 -1.81 6.39
C GLU A 25 0.75 -3.21 6.92
N GLU A 26 -0.24 -4.07 7.14
CA GLU A 26 -0.01 -5.46 7.55
C GLU A 26 0.71 -6.25 6.45
N ALA A 27 0.30 -6.09 5.18
CA ALA A 27 0.96 -6.72 4.04
C ALA A 27 2.42 -6.26 3.89
N GLU A 28 2.71 -4.96 4.10
CA GLU A 28 4.09 -4.44 4.10
C GLU A 28 4.95 -5.11 5.18
N SER A 29 4.42 -5.21 6.40
CA SER A 29 5.09 -5.89 7.51
C SER A 29 5.33 -7.37 7.22
N LEU A 30 4.37 -8.05 6.59
CA LEU A 30 4.49 -9.45 6.22
C LEU A 30 5.57 -9.67 5.16
N ILE A 31 5.57 -8.87 4.09
CA ILE A 31 6.59 -8.94 3.03
C ILE A 31 7.99 -8.71 3.62
N TRP A 32 8.14 -7.75 4.54
CA TRP A 32 9.43 -7.49 5.20
C TRP A 32 9.90 -8.68 6.05
N LYS A 33 9.00 -9.28 6.84
CA LYS A 33 9.32 -10.50 7.61
C LYS A 33 9.73 -11.66 6.71
N MET A 34 9.00 -11.87 5.62
CA MET A 34 9.31 -12.93 4.65
C MET A 34 10.66 -12.71 3.96
N ASP A 35 11.02 -11.47 3.62
CA ASP A 35 12.34 -11.14 3.05
C ASP A 35 13.47 -11.47 4.03
N LEU A 36 13.32 -11.10 5.31
CA LEU A 36 14.29 -11.44 6.35
C LEU A 36 14.45 -12.95 6.51
N GLU A 37 13.36 -13.70 6.55
CA GLU A 37 13.39 -15.15 6.68
C GLU A 37 14.01 -15.84 5.46
N ALA A 38 13.64 -15.39 4.25
CA ALA A 38 14.17 -15.93 2.99
C ALA A 38 15.68 -15.77 2.87
N ARG A 39 16.27 -14.74 3.50
CA ARG A 39 17.72 -14.49 3.45
C ARG A 39 18.54 -15.59 4.12
N SER A 40 17.95 -16.33 5.08
CA SER A 40 18.57 -17.42 5.83
C SER A 40 18.45 -18.80 5.15
N LEU A 41 17.68 -18.90 4.06
CA LEU A 41 17.46 -20.16 3.35
C LEU A 41 18.60 -20.51 2.38
N GLN A 42 18.67 -21.78 1.99
CA GLN A 42 19.63 -22.27 0.99
C GLN A 42 19.46 -21.56 -0.37
N PRO A 43 20.54 -21.36 -1.14
CA PRO A 43 20.50 -20.57 -2.38
C PRO A 43 19.43 -20.99 -3.40
N SER A 44 19.24 -22.30 -3.57
CA SER A 44 18.28 -22.88 -4.52
C SER A 44 16.82 -22.51 -4.20
N ILE A 45 16.47 -22.41 -2.92
CA ILE A 45 15.12 -22.04 -2.46
C ILE A 45 14.99 -20.51 -2.38
N LYS A 46 16.02 -19.85 -1.84
CA LYS A 46 16.08 -18.40 -1.65
C LYS A 46 15.82 -17.63 -2.94
N ALA A 47 16.43 -18.03 -4.05
CA ALA A 47 16.31 -17.29 -5.31
C ALA A 47 14.86 -17.19 -5.80
N GLY A 48 14.10 -18.30 -5.75
CA GLY A 48 12.69 -18.31 -6.17
C GLY A 48 11.79 -17.48 -5.25
N LEU A 49 12.00 -17.57 -3.94
CA LEU A 49 11.21 -16.80 -2.96
C LEU A 49 11.49 -15.30 -3.04
N LEU A 50 12.75 -14.89 -3.21
CA LEU A 50 13.10 -13.48 -3.38
C LEU A 50 12.53 -12.90 -4.68
N ALA A 51 12.44 -13.69 -5.76
CA ALA A 51 11.77 -13.25 -6.98
C ALA A 51 10.28 -12.97 -6.70
N LYS A 52 9.60 -13.89 -6.02
CA LYS A 52 8.18 -13.71 -5.67
C LYS A 52 7.93 -12.51 -4.73
N LEU A 53 8.82 -12.28 -3.77
CA LEU A 53 8.74 -11.12 -2.87
C LEU A 53 8.92 -9.79 -3.60
N ARG A 54 9.73 -9.74 -4.67
CA ARG A 54 9.85 -8.56 -5.53
C ARG A 54 8.57 -8.27 -6.28
N GLU A 55 7.91 -9.30 -6.81
CA GLU A 55 6.58 -9.17 -7.45
C GLU A 55 5.56 -8.62 -6.44
N TYR A 56 5.43 -9.24 -5.26
CA TYR A 56 4.50 -8.78 -4.22
C TYR A 56 4.76 -7.33 -3.79
N LYS A 57 6.04 -6.93 -3.66
CA LYS A 57 6.39 -5.55 -3.34
C LYS A 57 5.96 -4.58 -4.45
N SER A 58 6.12 -4.96 -5.72
CA SER A 58 5.68 -4.15 -6.85
C SER A 58 4.15 -4.01 -6.89
N ASP A 59 3.44 -5.11 -6.71
CA ASP A 59 1.97 -5.12 -6.68
C ASP A 59 1.43 -4.28 -5.52
N LEU A 60 2.05 -4.39 -4.33
CA LEU A 60 1.66 -3.61 -3.17
C LEU A 60 1.92 -2.11 -3.36
N ASN A 61 3.02 -1.74 -4.03
CA ASN A 61 3.26 -0.34 -4.41
C ASN A 61 2.17 0.18 -5.34
N ASN A 62 1.70 -0.62 -6.30
CA ASN A 62 0.57 -0.24 -7.15
C ASN A 62 -0.70 -0.03 -6.32
N VAL A 63 -1.02 -0.94 -5.41
CA VAL A 63 -2.18 -0.80 -4.50
C VAL A 63 -2.08 0.46 -3.64
N LYS A 64 -0.90 0.81 -3.13
CA LYS A 64 -0.67 2.04 -2.37
C LYS A 64 -0.93 3.29 -3.20
N SER A 65 -0.45 3.33 -4.44
CA SER A 65 -0.70 4.46 -5.35
C SER A 65 -2.19 4.61 -5.67
N GLU A 66 -2.87 3.49 -5.95
CA GLU A 66 -4.32 3.48 -6.18
C GLU A 66 -5.08 3.97 -4.94
N LEU A 67 -4.71 3.51 -3.73
CA LEU A 67 -5.31 3.91 -2.47
C LEU A 67 -5.19 5.42 -2.21
N LYS A 68 -4.01 6.00 -2.47
CA LYS A 68 -3.80 7.46 -2.38
C LYS A 68 -4.73 8.21 -3.32
N ARG A 69 -4.85 7.76 -4.57
CA ARG A 69 -5.71 8.40 -5.57
C ARG A 69 -7.19 8.40 -5.19
N ILE A 70 -7.69 7.30 -4.62
CA ILE A 70 -9.12 7.19 -4.23
C ILE A 70 -9.44 7.85 -2.88
N SER A 71 -8.43 8.03 -2.03
CA SER A 71 -8.52 8.72 -0.74
C SER A 71 -8.46 10.25 -0.90
N ALA A 72 -7.81 10.74 -1.97
CA ALA A 72 -7.72 12.16 -2.26
C ALA A 72 -9.12 12.82 -2.40
N PRO A 73 -9.33 14.02 -1.82
CA PRO A 73 -10.64 14.68 -1.89
C PRO A 73 -11.04 15.08 -3.31
N ASN A 74 -10.08 15.25 -4.21
CA ASN A 74 -10.30 15.45 -5.65
C ASN A 74 -9.05 15.05 -6.46
N ALA A 75 -9.24 14.88 -7.78
CA ALA A 75 -8.17 14.45 -8.70
C ALA A 75 -6.96 15.39 -8.71
N ARG A 76 -7.16 16.70 -8.53
CA ARG A 76 -6.07 17.70 -8.52
C ARG A 76 -5.17 17.57 -7.29
N GLN A 77 -5.74 17.21 -6.14
CA GLN A 77 -4.97 16.90 -4.94
C GLN A 77 -4.20 15.59 -5.08
N ALA A 78 -4.80 14.54 -5.65
CA ALA A 78 -4.11 13.28 -5.94
C ALA A 78 -2.87 13.51 -6.83
N THR A 79 -3.03 14.24 -7.94
CA THR A 79 -1.91 14.56 -8.85
C THR A 79 -0.84 15.40 -8.16
N ARG A 80 -1.22 16.33 -7.26
CA ARG A 80 -0.25 17.14 -6.52
C ARG A 80 0.56 16.27 -5.54
N GLU A 81 -0.07 15.38 -4.79
CA GLU A 81 0.62 14.48 -3.85
C GLU A 81 1.58 13.53 -4.57
N GLU A 82 1.17 12.95 -5.70
CA GLU A 82 2.03 12.08 -6.52
C GLU A 82 3.26 12.83 -7.06
N LEU A 83 3.08 14.08 -7.52
CA LEU A 83 4.18 14.92 -8.00
C LEU A 83 5.15 15.33 -6.87
N LEU A 84 4.62 15.56 -5.66
CA LEU A 84 5.43 15.86 -4.49
C LEU A 84 6.23 14.63 -4.03
N GLU A 85 5.62 13.44 -4.01
CA GLU A 85 6.28 12.20 -3.60
C GLU A 85 7.37 11.75 -4.59
N SER A 86 7.10 11.85 -5.90
CA SER A 86 8.11 11.58 -6.93
C SER A 86 9.31 12.51 -6.83
N GLY A 87 9.07 13.82 -6.64
CA GLY A 87 10.15 14.79 -6.42
C GLY A 87 10.96 14.53 -5.14
N MET A 88 10.35 13.99 -4.08
CA MET A 88 11.07 13.59 -2.86
C MET A 88 11.89 12.30 -3.06
N ALA A 89 11.35 11.32 -3.78
CA ALA A 89 12.06 10.07 -4.08
C ALA A 89 13.36 10.33 -4.86
N ASP A 90 13.35 11.27 -5.81
CA ASP A 90 14.54 11.66 -6.57
C ASP A 90 15.62 12.32 -5.68
N THR A 91 15.22 13.06 -4.63
CA THR A 91 16.16 13.67 -3.67
C THR A 91 16.76 12.67 -2.68
N LEU A 92 16.08 11.55 -2.41
CA LEU A 92 16.59 10.49 -1.51
C LEU A 92 17.47 9.48 -2.24
N ALA A 93 17.35 9.38 -3.57
CA ALA A 93 18.23 8.56 -4.41
C ALA A 93 19.60 9.23 -4.68
N VAL A 94 19.76 10.51 -4.34
CA VAL A 94 21.02 11.26 -4.43
C VAL A 94 21.64 11.46 -3.03
N SER A 95 22.09 10.38 -2.39
CA SER A 95 22.95 10.43 -1.20
C SER A 95 23.78 9.16 -1.06
#